data_AF-A0A1V6USB1-F1
#
_entry.id   AF-A0A1V6USB1-F1
#
_cell.length_a   1.000
_cell.length_b   1.000
_cell.length_c   1.000
_cell.angle_alpha   90.00
_cell.angle_beta   90.00
_cell.angle_gamma   90.00
#
_symmetry.space_group_name_H-M   'P 1'
#
loop_
_entity.id
_entity.type
_entity.pdbx_description
1 polymer ?
#
loop_
_entity_poly.entity_id
_entity_poly.type
_entity_poly.pdbx_seq_one_letter_code
_entity_poly.pdbx_strand_id
1 'polypeptide(L)'
;MAQNSAPGLTPAINTRAGDKSASSPKIPDDEFEVTSPTDLTFRQSNLGASPPGTALFGGTAFADGGAQTGRSLFSRSPFQETAEEESEQEGELAPLPVPSAQQGFPSNYALGRRTSVSAESLNPTEAGSESWSPPNHPKTEEQVSRLKSAVSNNFLFSHLDDDQFLTVLNALVEKPIPAKDIKVISQGDAGDYFYIVEKGNFDVYIHPSGAVQPGPDGLGNKVAATGPGGSFGELALMYNAPRAATVISTEPKSTLWALDRITFRRILMDSAFQRRRMYEAFLEEVPLLSSLKSYERSKIADALDTIKYPANSTIIHEGDPGDAFYLLESGEAEATKSGVSGPVKRYRRGDYFGELALLDDKPRQASITTKTDVKVARLGRDGFKRLLGPVEGMMRGAEYELDGEKSPVSKPM
;
A
#
# COMPACT_ATOMS: atom_id res chain seq x y z
N MET A 1 79.66 -37.61 -7.98
CA MET A 1 78.68 -36.61 -8.47
C MET A 1 78.12 -35.92 -7.24
N ALA A 2 78.84 -34.92 -6.71
CA ALA A 2 78.61 -33.48 -6.95
C ALA A 2 77.28 -33.05 -6.28
N GLN A 3 77.27 -32.57 -5.03
CA GLN A 3 77.75 -31.27 -4.52
C GLN A 3 77.08 -30.06 -5.20
N ASN A 4 76.27 -29.30 -4.46
CA ASN A 4 76.64 -27.96 -3.93
C ASN A 4 75.43 -27.37 -3.19
N SER A 5 75.50 -27.03 -1.90
CA SER A 5 76.35 -26.08 -1.15
C SER A 5 75.71 -24.70 -1.02
N ALA A 6 75.44 -24.32 0.24
CA ALA A 6 75.11 -22.99 0.77
C ALA A 6 76.35 -22.03 0.69
N PRO A 7 76.57 -20.96 1.50
CA PRO A 7 75.72 -20.19 2.45
C PRO A 7 75.96 -18.64 2.44
N GLY A 8 75.26 -17.90 3.31
CA GLY A 8 75.92 -16.96 4.25
C GLY A 8 75.73 -15.44 4.13
N LEU A 9 75.65 -14.82 5.32
CA LEU A 9 76.09 -13.47 5.75
C LEU A 9 75.07 -12.31 5.86
N THR A 10 74.75 -11.98 7.11
CA THR A 10 74.37 -10.65 7.64
C THR A 10 75.60 -9.70 7.67
N PRO A 11 75.48 -8.34 7.79
CA PRO A 11 75.42 -7.71 9.13
C PRO A 11 74.75 -6.29 9.25
N ALA A 12 74.70 -5.80 10.51
CA ALA A 12 74.54 -4.41 11.04
C ALA A 12 73.09 -3.86 11.20
N ILE A 13 72.50 -3.71 12.40
CA ILE A 13 72.78 -2.83 13.57
C ILE A 13 72.58 -1.33 13.27
N ASN A 14 71.51 -0.69 13.78
CA ASN A 14 71.57 0.17 14.99
C ASN A 14 70.20 0.71 15.49
N THR A 15 69.92 0.48 16.78
CA THR A 15 69.26 1.35 17.80
C THR A 15 67.92 2.08 17.51
N ARG A 16 66.92 1.91 18.38
CA ARG A 16 66.80 2.61 19.69
C ARG A 16 65.68 2.03 20.56
N ALA A 17 65.95 2.06 21.86
CA ALA A 17 65.23 1.49 23.00
C ALA A 17 63.88 2.14 23.34
N GLY A 18 63.08 1.38 24.09
CA GLY A 18 61.86 1.83 24.78
C GLY A 18 61.19 0.72 25.57
N ASP A 19 61.88 0.17 26.57
CA ASP A 19 61.38 -0.81 27.53
C ASP A 19 60.49 -0.11 28.58
N LYS A 20 59.28 -0.63 28.81
CA LYS A 20 58.52 -0.46 30.07
C LYS A 20 57.66 -1.69 30.33
N SER A 21 58.03 -2.37 31.39
CA SER A 21 57.30 -3.42 32.06
C SER A 21 56.08 -2.91 32.85
N ALA A 22 55.21 -3.87 33.13
CA ALA A 22 54.34 -4.00 34.31
C ALA A 22 52.83 -3.77 34.12
N SER A 23 52.11 -4.67 34.79
CA SER A 23 50.73 -4.56 35.29
C SER A 23 49.63 -5.06 34.37
N SER A 24 49.30 -6.35 34.50
CA SER A 24 47.96 -6.88 34.24
C SER A 24 46.93 -6.15 35.12
N PRO A 25 45.84 -5.61 34.55
CA PRO A 25 44.62 -5.39 35.30
C PRO A 25 43.69 -6.58 35.08
N LYS A 26 43.35 -7.28 36.17
CA LYS A 26 42.10 -8.04 36.25
C LYS A 26 40.96 -7.05 36.05
N ILE A 27 40.12 -7.31 35.06
CA ILE A 27 38.85 -6.60 34.84
C ILE A 27 37.74 -7.52 35.38
N PRO A 28 36.71 -6.97 36.07
CA PRO A 28 35.73 -7.77 36.78
C PRO A 28 34.80 -8.51 35.82
N ASP A 29 34.25 -9.63 36.28
CA ASP A 29 33.10 -10.30 35.67
C ASP A 29 31.88 -9.36 35.77
N ASP A 30 31.65 -8.55 34.74
CA ASP A 30 30.40 -7.82 34.55
C ASP A 30 29.46 -8.67 33.68
N GLU A 31 28.34 -9.07 34.28
CA GLU A 31 27.20 -9.69 33.63
C GLU A 31 26.67 -8.79 32.52
N PHE A 32 26.72 -9.24 31.27
CA PHE A 32 26.00 -8.60 30.17
C PHE A 32 24.53 -9.02 30.21
N GLU A 33 23.72 -8.35 31.03
CA GLU A 33 22.27 -8.33 30.87
C GLU A 33 21.92 -7.53 29.59
N VAL A 34 21.57 -8.24 28.53
CA VAL A 34 21.03 -7.63 27.31
C VAL A 34 19.53 -7.48 27.50
N THR A 35 19.09 -6.32 28.01
CA THR A 35 17.67 -5.98 28.12
C THR A 35 17.12 -5.45 26.79
N SER A 36 15.83 -5.72 26.57
CA SER A 36 15.07 -5.34 25.38
C SER A 36 14.93 -3.82 25.24
N PRO A 37 14.88 -3.23 24.03
CA PRO A 37 14.66 -1.80 23.80
C PRO A 37 13.29 -1.24 24.26
N THR A 38 12.51 -2.03 25.00
CA THR A 38 11.17 -1.68 25.52
C THR A 38 11.15 -1.53 27.05
N ASP A 39 12.31 -1.53 27.71
CA ASP A 39 12.39 -1.35 29.16
C ASP A 39 12.12 0.12 29.59
N LEU A 40 11.24 0.30 30.58
CA LEU A 40 10.71 1.60 31.01
C LEU A 40 11.70 2.42 31.86
N THR A 41 12.86 1.85 32.20
CA THR A 41 13.91 2.50 33.02
C THR A 41 14.81 3.47 32.24
N PHE A 42 14.72 3.51 30.91
CA PHE A 42 15.57 4.36 30.05
C PHE A 42 15.19 5.86 30.03
N ARG A 43 14.10 6.27 30.68
CA ARG A 43 13.56 7.65 30.54
C ARG A 43 14.09 8.70 31.51
N GLN A 44 15.02 8.38 32.42
CA GLN A 44 15.35 9.30 33.53
C GLN A 44 16.77 9.88 33.57
N SER A 45 17.60 9.71 32.53
CA SER A 45 18.99 10.19 32.58
C SER A 45 19.38 11.20 31.51
N ASN A 46 18.49 12.13 31.12
CA ASN A 46 18.97 13.31 30.38
C ASN A 46 18.01 14.52 30.37
N LEU A 47 17.98 15.30 31.47
CA LEU A 47 17.58 16.72 31.43
C LEU A 47 18.39 17.51 32.47
N GLY A 48 19.34 18.32 31.99
CA GLY A 48 20.10 19.27 32.78
C GLY A 48 19.33 20.57 33.06
N ALA A 49 19.65 21.17 34.21
CA ALA A 49 19.05 22.37 34.84
C ALA A 49 19.09 23.65 33.97
N SER A 50 18.10 24.56 34.02
CA SER A 50 17.92 25.73 34.94
C SER A 50 16.80 26.66 34.41
N PRO A 51 16.38 27.80 35.04
CA PRO A 51 16.04 28.14 36.44
C PRO A 51 14.55 28.64 36.59
N PRO A 52 14.06 29.02 37.79
CA PRO A 52 12.63 29.22 38.03
C PRO A 52 12.16 30.69 37.90
N GLY A 53 10.95 30.89 37.36
CA GLY A 53 10.32 32.20 37.28
C GLY A 53 8.83 32.15 37.00
N THR A 54 8.04 32.42 38.05
CA THR A 54 6.71 33.08 38.04
C THR A 54 5.58 32.51 37.20
N ALA A 55 4.62 31.87 37.87
CA ALA A 55 3.19 32.06 37.57
C ALA A 55 2.38 32.01 38.88
N LEU A 56 1.87 33.18 39.24
CA LEU A 56 0.84 33.43 40.25
C LEU A 56 -0.54 32.97 39.75
N PHE A 57 -1.48 32.87 40.71
CA PHE A 57 -2.91 32.50 40.66
C PHE A 57 -3.17 30.99 40.79
N GLY A 58 -3.57 30.43 41.94
CA GLY A 58 -4.26 30.98 43.12
C GLY A 58 -5.78 30.76 42.99
N GLY A 59 -6.33 29.76 43.70
CA GLY A 59 -7.78 29.51 43.69
C GLY A 59 -8.25 28.24 44.41
N THR A 60 -7.97 28.16 45.71
CA THR A 60 -8.77 27.54 46.80
C THR A 60 -9.55 26.23 46.59
N ALA A 61 -9.16 25.24 47.40
CA ALA A 61 -9.94 24.08 47.80
C ALA A 61 -11.18 24.46 48.62
N PHE A 62 -12.30 23.78 48.34
CA PHE A 62 -13.37 23.52 49.32
C PHE A 62 -13.75 22.05 49.23
N ALA A 63 -13.85 21.43 50.40
CA ALA A 63 -14.26 20.06 50.62
C ALA A 63 -15.78 19.97 50.86
N ASP A 64 -16.28 18.77 50.58
CA ASP A 64 -17.39 18.06 51.25
C ASP A 64 -18.71 17.87 50.50
N GLY A 65 -19.19 16.62 50.57
CA GLY A 65 -20.61 16.27 50.64
C GLY A 65 -21.39 15.96 49.35
N GLY A 66 -21.83 14.70 49.21
CA GLY A 66 -23.20 14.42 48.76
C GLY A 66 -23.39 13.61 47.47
N ALA A 67 -23.83 12.37 47.63
CA ALA A 67 -24.39 11.54 46.57
C ALA A 67 -25.79 12.03 46.14
N GLN A 68 -26.07 12.10 44.83
CA GLN A 68 -27.35 11.68 44.23
C GLN A 68 -27.39 11.87 42.70
N THR A 69 -27.75 10.79 42.01
CA THR A 69 -28.64 10.69 40.83
C THR A 69 -28.80 11.94 39.94
N GLY A 70 -28.28 11.86 38.70
CA GLY A 70 -28.55 12.83 37.63
C GLY A 70 -28.66 12.14 36.27
N ARG A 71 -29.87 12.15 35.71
CA ARG A 71 -30.27 11.56 34.42
C ARG A 71 -29.62 12.30 33.24
N SER A 72 -29.26 11.55 32.20
CA SER A 72 -28.82 12.07 30.91
C SER A 72 -29.96 12.78 30.18
N LEU A 73 -29.70 14.03 29.78
CA LEU A 73 -30.58 14.94 29.04
C LEU A 73 -30.08 15.09 27.60
N PHE A 74 -30.35 14.13 26.71
CA PHE A 74 -30.27 14.36 25.25
C PHE A 74 -31.16 13.36 24.50
N SER A 75 -32.40 13.75 24.19
CA SER A 75 -33.06 13.48 22.91
C SER A 75 -34.49 14.02 22.93
N ARG A 76 -34.71 15.15 22.25
CA ARG A 76 -36.02 15.54 21.73
C ARG A 76 -35.81 16.07 20.32
N SER A 77 -36.31 15.34 19.33
CA SER A 77 -36.66 15.91 18.03
C SER A 77 -38.14 16.32 18.05
N PRO A 78 -38.51 17.41 17.36
CA PRO A 78 -39.83 18.02 17.47
C PRO A 78 -40.68 17.66 16.25
N PHE A 79 -41.75 16.89 16.44
CA PHE A 79 -42.89 16.94 15.53
C PHE A 79 -44.16 16.51 16.27
N GLN A 80 -45.10 17.46 16.31
CA GLN A 80 -46.55 17.29 16.20
C GLN A 80 -47.44 17.44 17.45
N GLU A 81 -48.46 18.26 17.20
CA GLU A 81 -49.47 18.93 18.01
C GLU A 81 -50.65 18.05 18.46
N THR A 82 -51.13 18.38 19.67
CA THR A 82 -52.51 18.48 20.21
C THR A 82 -53.64 17.53 19.76
N ALA A 83 -54.22 16.82 20.74
CA ALA A 83 -55.65 16.88 21.09
C ALA A 83 -55.91 16.17 22.45
N GLU A 84 -56.89 16.68 23.19
CA GLU A 84 -57.17 16.51 24.62
C GLU A 84 -58.03 15.27 24.96
N GLU A 85 -57.90 14.82 26.23
CA GLU A 85 -58.91 14.31 27.20
C GLU A 85 -59.87 13.15 26.77
N GLU A 86 -60.12 12.07 27.52
CA GLU A 86 -60.45 11.93 28.94
C GLU A 86 -60.46 10.43 29.40
N SER A 87 -60.14 10.22 30.68
CA SER A 87 -60.30 9.08 31.62
C SER A 87 -60.77 7.67 31.16
N GLU A 88 -59.91 6.66 31.37
CA GLU A 88 -60.24 5.24 31.43
C GLU A 88 -60.61 4.79 32.86
N GLN A 89 -61.66 3.98 32.98
CA GLN A 89 -62.12 3.31 34.20
C GLN A 89 -61.74 1.81 34.11
N GLU A 90 -61.23 1.28 35.22
CA GLU A 90 -60.57 -0.03 35.36
C GLU A 90 -61.45 -1.23 34.95
N GLY A 91 -60.87 -2.11 34.13
CA GLY A 91 -61.37 -3.44 33.81
C GLY A 91 -60.21 -4.43 33.77
N GLU A 92 -60.18 -5.36 34.72
CA GLU A 92 -59.16 -6.37 34.98
C GLU A 92 -58.91 -7.29 33.76
N LEU A 93 -57.71 -7.24 33.16
CA LEU A 93 -57.28 -8.13 32.08
C LEU A 93 -56.10 -9.01 32.54
N ALA A 94 -56.26 -10.32 32.32
CA ALA A 94 -55.31 -11.37 32.69
C ALA A 94 -53.88 -11.13 32.14
N PRO A 95 -52.83 -11.61 32.84
CA PRO A 95 -51.45 -11.37 32.43
C PRO A 95 -51.15 -12.02 31.08
N LEU A 96 -50.72 -11.20 30.12
CA LEU A 96 -50.21 -11.64 28.83
C LEU A 96 -48.96 -12.52 29.02
N PRO A 97 -48.78 -13.57 28.20
CA PRO A 97 -47.62 -14.45 28.30
C PRO A 97 -46.35 -13.68 27.95
N VAL A 98 -45.39 -13.67 28.86
CA VAL A 98 -44.01 -13.24 28.61
C VAL A 98 -43.46 -13.94 27.37
N PRO A 99 -43.00 -13.23 26.33
CA PRO A 99 -42.33 -13.88 25.22
C PRO A 99 -40.97 -14.36 25.72
N SER A 100 -40.81 -15.67 25.76
CA SER A 100 -39.52 -16.34 25.92
C SER A 100 -38.54 -15.77 24.92
N ALA A 101 -37.53 -15.05 25.41
CA ALA A 101 -36.41 -14.53 24.65
C ALA A 101 -35.50 -15.69 24.19
N GLN A 102 -35.99 -16.52 23.27
CA GLN A 102 -35.23 -17.57 22.60
C GLN A 102 -35.72 -17.71 21.15
N GLN A 103 -35.45 -16.68 20.34
CA GLN A 103 -35.17 -16.88 18.92
C GLN A 103 -33.82 -16.21 18.67
N GLY A 104 -32.80 -16.93 19.14
CA GLY A 104 -31.40 -16.57 19.01
C GLY A 104 -30.97 -16.59 17.56
N PHE A 105 -30.13 -15.62 17.22
CA PHE A 105 -29.46 -15.49 15.94
C PHE A 105 -28.88 -16.83 15.46
N PRO A 106 -28.80 -17.07 14.12
CA PRO A 106 -28.21 -18.28 13.58
C PRO A 106 -26.85 -18.58 14.20
N SER A 107 -26.48 -19.85 14.35
CA SER A 107 -25.25 -20.31 15.02
C SER A 107 -23.93 -19.75 14.48
N ASN A 108 -23.96 -19.07 13.32
CA ASN A 108 -22.83 -18.37 12.71
C ASN A 108 -22.89 -16.83 12.86
N TYR A 109 -23.86 -16.30 13.62
CA TYR A 109 -23.96 -14.88 13.90
C TYR A 109 -22.96 -14.54 15.01
N ALA A 110 -21.76 -14.12 14.64
CA ALA A 110 -20.81 -13.57 15.58
C ALA A 110 -21.43 -12.29 16.19
N LEU A 111 -21.92 -12.37 17.44
CA LEU A 111 -22.32 -11.21 18.24
C LEU A 111 -21.15 -10.29 18.61
N GLY A 112 -19.94 -10.56 18.09
CA GLY A 112 -18.81 -9.65 18.19
C GLY A 112 -19.15 -8.32 17.51
N ARG A 113 -19.14 -7.24 18.30
CA ARG A 113 -19.22 -5.88 17.75
C ARG A 113 -18.04 -5.70 16.79
N ARG A 114 -18.32 -5.39 15.52
CA ARG A 114 -17.27 -5.03 14.55
C ARG A 114 -16.52 -3.81 15.08
N THR A 115 -15.23 -3.97 15.33
CA THR A 115 -14.36 -2.87 15.79
C THR A 115 -13.78 -2.15 14.58
N SER A 116 -13.73 -0.83 14.63
CA SER A 116 -13.05 -0.03 13.61
C SER A 116 -11.54 -0.33 13.62
N VAL A 117 -10.94 -0.36 12.44
CA VAL A 117 -9.47 -0.44 12.26
C VAL A 117 -9.00 0.81 11.54
N SER A 118 -7.87 1.36 11.95
CA SER A 118 -7.21 2.48 11.28
C SER A 118 -5.73 2.18 11.12
N ALA A 119 -5.13 2.80 10.12
CA ALA A 119 -3.68 2.90 10.00
C ALA A 119 -3.25 4.34 10.31
N GLU A 120 -1.94 4.56 10.32
CA GLU A 120 -1.33 5.88 10.45
C GLU A 120 -1.71 6.76 9.25
N SER A 121 -1.94 8.05 9.51
CA SER A 121 -2.17 9.03 8.45
C SER A 121 -0.88 9.31 7.70
N LEU A 122 -0.93 9.24 6.37
CA LEU A 122 0.16 9.62 5.48
C LEU A 122 -0.35 10.73 4.56
N ASN A 123 0.30 11.90 4.59
CA ASN A 123 -0.03 13.00 3.70
C ASN A 123 0.83 12.89 2.41
N PRO A 124 0.22 12.66 1.23
CA PRO A 124 0.96 12.58 -0.03
C PRO A 124 1.37 13.96 -0.58
N THR A 125 0.78 15.05 -0.08
CA THR A 125 0.82 16.39 -0.70
C THR A 125 1.82 17.38 -0.09
N GLU A 126 2.28 17.18 1.15
CA GLU A 126 3.20 18.12 1.81
C GLU A 126 4.65 17.62 1.74
N ALA A 127 5.47 18.24 0.87
CA ALA A 127 6.95 18.34 0.89
C ALA A 127 7.80 17.05 1.11
N GLY A 128 7.18 15.88 1.26
CA GLY A 128 7.81 14.62 1.64
C GLY A 128 8.05 13.66 0.47
N SER A 129 7.34 13.83 -0.66
CA SER A 129 7.54 13.01 -1.85
C SER A 129 8.88 13.30 -2.55
N GLU A 130 9.45 14.50 -2.38
CA GLU A 130 10.78 14.83 -2.91
C GLU A 130 11.93 14.41 -1.97
N SER A 131 11.66 14.18 -0.68
CA SER A 131 12.70 13.90 0.32
C SER A 131 12.74 12.45 0.81
N TRP A 132 11.68 11.68 0.58
CA TRP A 132 11.64 10.27 0.94
C TRP A 132 11.98 9.39 -0.26
N SER A 133 13.11 8.70 -0.19
CA SER A 133 13.42 7.60 -1.11
C SER A 133 13.12 6.26 -0.44
N PRO A 134 12.57 5.29 -1.18
CA PRO A 134 12.39 3.95 -0.65
C PRO A 134 13.75 3.36 -0.27
N PRO A 135 13.86 2.69 0.89
CA PRO A 135 15.07 1.98 1.27
C PRO A 135 15.49 1.01 0.15
N ASN A 136 16.79 0.95 -0.14
CA ASN A 136 17.32 0.04 -1.13
C ASN A 136 18.39 -0.84 -0.49
N HIS A 137 18.03 -2.10 -0.30
CA HIS A 137 18.93 -3.15 0.15
C HIS A 137 19.27 -4.03 -1.06
N PRO A 138 20.52 -3.96 -1.58
CA PRO A 138 20.91 -4.71 -2.77
C PRO A 138 20.80 -6.20 -2.52
N LYS A 139 20.24 -6.92 -3.50
CA LYS A 139 20.01 -8.36 -3.46
C LYS A 139 20.57 -9.00 -4.72
N THR A 140 21.00 -10.25 -4.59
CA THR A 140 21.40 -11.05 -5.75
C THR A 140 20.19 -11.39 -6.62
N GLU A 141 20.40 -11.61 -7.93
CA GLU A 141 19.32 -11.97 -8.86
C GLU A 141 18.57 -13.24 -8.42
N GLU A 142 19.29 -14.21 -7.84
CA GLU A 142 18.70 -15.42 -7.29
C GLU A 142 17.77 -15.15 -6.10
N GLN A 143 18.17 -14.26 -5.18
CA GLN A 143 17.33 -13.85 -4.05
C GLN A 143 16.07 -13.13 -4.53
N VAL A 144 16.20 -12.24 -5.52
CA VAL A 144 15.06 -11.52 -6.11
C VAL A 144 14.08 -12.51 -6.76
N SER A 145 14.59 -13.52 -7.48
CA SER A 145 13.75 -14.56 -8.10
C SER A 145 12.98 -15.40 -7.07
N ARG A 146 13.64 -15.80 -5.97
CA ARG A 146 12.99 -16.52 -4.86
C ARG A 146 11.94 -15.67 -4.17
N LEU A 147 12.26 -14.41 -3.89
CA LEU A 147 11.33 -13.45 -3.30
C LEU A 147 10.11 -13.20 -4.19
N LYS A 148 10.32 -13.01 -5.50
CA LYS A 148 9.24 -12.84 -6.48
C LYS A 148 8.29 -14.04 -6.46
N SER A 149 8.83 -15.25 -6.34
CA SER A 149 8.03 -16.48 -6.24
C SER A 149 7.31 -16.62 -4.89
N ALA A 150 7.90 -16.13 -3.79
CA ALA A 150 7.32 -16.20 -2.46
C ALA A 150 6.12 -15.25 -2.28
N VAL A 151 6.19 -14.03 -2.83
CA VAL A 151 5.15 -13.00 -2.67
C VAL A 151 4.11 -12.96 -3.79
N SER A 152 4.32 -13.67 -4.91
CA SER A 152 3.40 -13.65 -6.06
C SER A 152 1.97 -14.12 -5.72
N ASN A 153 1.84 -15.05 -4.77
CA ASN A 153 0.54 -15.57 -4.32
C ASN A 153 -0.15 -14.66 -3.29
N ASN A 154 0.50 -13.61 -2.82
CA ASN A 154 -0.04 -12.73 -1.80
C ASN A 154 -0.88 -11.61 -2.43
N PHE A 155 -2.12 -11.46 -1.95
CA PHE A 155 -3.10 -10.51 -2.50
C PHE A 155 -2.59 -9.05 -2.47
N LEU A 156 -1.75 -8.69 -1.50
CA LEU A 156 -1.18 -7.35 -1.37
C LEU A 156 -0.26 -6.95 -2.52
N PHE A 157 0.32 -7.94 -3.20
CA PHE A 157 1.31 -7.73 -4.26
C PHE A 157 0.75 -8.03 -5.64
N SER A 158 -0.45 -8.62 -5.73
CA SER A 158 -1.09 -9.05 -6.98
C SER A 158 -1.45 -7.91 -7.94
N HIS A 159 -1.62 -6.69 -7.43
CA HIS A 159 -2.00 -5.51 -8.21
C HIS A 159 -0.86 -4.49 -8.39
N LEU A 160 0.38 -4.87 -8.04
CA LEU A 160 1.55 -4.01 -8.25
C LEU A 160 2.07 -4.17 -9.68
N ASP A 161 2.46 -3.07 -10.30
CA ASP A 161 3.23 -3.12 -11.55
C ASP A 161 4.67 -3.63 -11.27
N ASP A 162 5.37 -4.06 -12.31
CA ASP A 162 6.71 -4.67 -12.15
C ASP A 162 7.72 -3.73 -11.48
N ASP A 163 7.62 -2.42 -11.72
CA ASP A 163 8.51 -1.40 -11.15
C ASP A 163 8.22 -1.19 -9.65
N GLN A 164 6.94 -1.15 -9.26
CA GLN A 164 6.52 -1.10 -7.86
C GLN A 164 6.93 -2.37 -7.14
N PHE A 165 6.69 -3.52 -7.76
CA PHE A 165 7.03 -4.81 -7.19
C PHE A 165 8.53 -4.90 -6.90
N LEU A 166 9.37 -4.47 -7.84
CA LEU A 166 10.83 -4.43 -7.67
C LEU A 166 11.25 -3.43 -6.59
N THR A 167 10.61 -2.27 -6.51
CA THR A 167 10.86 -1.27 -5.46
C THR A 167 10.55 -1.81 -4.06
N VAL A 168 9.43 -2.53 -3.91
CA VAL A 168 9.07 -3.20 -2.64
C VAL A 168 10.06 -4.32 -2.30
N LEU A 169 10.49 -5.10 -3.29
CA LEU A 169 11.51 -6.13 -3.07
C LEU A 169 12.85 -5.53 -2.63
N ASN A 170 13.25 -4.39 -3.18
CA ASN A 170 14.47 -3.69 -2.77
C ASN A 170 14.37 -3.12 -1.36
N ALA A 171 13.18 -2.73 -0.92
CA ALA A 171 12.92 -2.25 0.44
C ALA A 171 12.95 -3.33 1.53
N LEU A 172 12.89 -4.62 1.17
CA LEU A 172 13.05 -5.71 2.14
C LEU A 172 14.44 -5.70 2.77
N VAL A 173 14.50 -5.68 4.11
CA VAL A 173 15.75 -5.76 4.87
C VAL A 173 15.99 -7.19 5.36
N GLU A 174 17.23 -7.65 5.30
CA GLU A 174 17.60 -8.96 5.83
C GLU A 174 17.63 -8.93 7.37
N LYS A 175 16.98 -9.90 8.00
CA LYS A 175 16.93 -10.08 9.45
C LYS A 175 17.44 -11.48 9.83
N PRO A 176 18.71 -11.62 10.24
CA PRO A 176 19.27 -12.90 10.66
C PRO A 176 18.74 -13.29 12.04
N ILE A 177 18.46 -14.58 12.22
CA ILE A 177 18.00 -15.21 13.46
C ILE A 177 19.08 -16.20 13.93
N PRO A 178 19.94 -15.81 14.88
CA PRO A 178 21.16 -16.56 15.19
C PRO A 178 20.91 -17.89 15.90
N ALA A 179 19.88 -17.97 16.75
CA ALA A 179 19.56 -19.14 17.57
C ALA A 179 18.16 -19.70 17.27
N LYS A 180 17.96 -20.97 17.66
CA LYS A 180 16.64 -21.57 17.74
C LYS A 180 15.84 -20.99 18.91
N ASP A 181 14.54 -21.21 18.91
CA ASP A 181 13.60 -20.80 19.95
C ASP A 181 13.47 -19.27 20.12
N ILE A 182 13.87 -18.50 19.10
CA ILE A 182 13.70 -17.04 19.07
C ILE A 182 12.28 -16.71 18.60
N LYS A 183 11.54 -15.95 19.42
CA LYS A 183 10.23 -15.37 19.09
C LYS A 183 10.41 -14.21 18.12
N VAL A 184 9.99 -14.38 16.88
CA VAL A 184 10.05 -13.34 15.84
C VAL A 184 8.89 -12.35 15.98
N ILE A 185 7.69 -12.87 16.26
CA ILE A 185 6.50 -12.09 16.61
C ILE A 185 5.81 -12.76 17.81
N SER A 186 5.21 -11.97 18.69
CA SER A 186 4.40 -12.46 19.81
C SER A 186 2.94 -12.07 19.60
N GLN A 187 2.03 -12.99 19.91
CA GLN A 187 0.60 -12.75 19.83
C GLN A 187 0.19 -11.62 20.78
N GLY A 188 -0.58 -10.65 20.28
CA GLY A 188 -1.02 -9.47 21.01
C GLY A 188 -0.13 -8.23 20.79
N ASP A 189 1.10 -8.39 20.32
CA ASP A 189 2.00 -7.27 20.05
C ASP A 189 1.51 -6.43 18.86
N ALA A 190 1.92 -5.16 18.80
CA ALA A 190 1.68 -4.32 17.62
C ALA A 190 2.38 -4.93 16.39
N GLY A 191 1.68 -4.93 15.25
CA GLY A 191 2.24 -5.43 14.01
C GLY A 191 2.94 -4.34 13.22
N ASP A 192 4.27 -4.39 13.11
CA ASP A 192 5.02 -3.35 12.36
C ASP A 192 5.64 -3.85 11.05
N TYR A 193 5.87 -5.16 10.95
CA TYR A 193 6.60 -5.79 9.84
C TYR A 193 5.85 -6.96 9.22
N PHE A 194 6.07 -7.16 7.94
CA PHE A 194 5.82 -8.39 7.21
C PHE A 194 7.12 -9.17 7.05
N TYR A 195 7.07 -10.49 7.20
CA TYR A 195 8.25 -11.35 7.12
C TYR A 195 8.11 -12.40 6.03
N ILE A 196 9.18 -12.64 5.29
CA ILE A 196 9.33 -13.72 4.31
C ILE A 196 10.49 -14.60 4.73
N VAL A 197 10.32 -15.91 4.70
CA VAL A 197 11.34 -16.88 5.09
C VAL A 197 12.30 -17.12 3.93
N GLU A 198 13.57 -16.72 4.08
CA GLU A 198 14.64 -17.06 3.13
C GLU A 198 15.22 -18.44 3.48
N LYS A 199 15.51 -18.66 4.76
CA LYS A 199 16.16 -19.88 5.24
C LYS A 199 15.70 -20.23 6.66
N GLY A 200 15.53 -21.52 6.91
CA GLY A 200 15.11 -22.08 8.20
C GLY A 200 13.62 -22.33 8.25
N ASN A 201 13.17 -22.88 9.38
CA ASN A 201 11.78 -23.25 9.63
C ASN A 201 11.25 -22.52 10.86
N PHE A 202 9.96 -22.19 10.81
CA PHE A 202 9.28 -21.39 11.83
C PHE A 202 7.96 -22.03 12.21
N ASP A 203 7.72 -22.16 13.51
CA ASP A 203 6.49 -22.70 14.05
C ASP A 203 5.56 -21.56 14.50
N VAL A 204 4.28 -21.69 14.16
CA VAL A 204 3.23 -20.71 14.47
C VAL A 204 2.34 -21.26 15.58
N TYR A 205 2.21 -20.49 16.66
CA TYR A 205 1.42 -20.82 17.84
C TYR A 205 0.32 -19.79 18.07
N ILE A 206 -0.87 -20.26 18.47
CA ILE A 206 -2.01 -19.41 18.82
C ILE A 206 -2.53 -19.83 20.18
N HIS A 207 -2.57 -18.88 21.11
CA HIS A 207 -3.22 -19.02 22.39
C HIS A 207 -4.69 -18.54 22.31
N PRO A 208 -5.67 -19.34 22.82
CA PRO A 208 -7.09 -18.98 22.75
C PRO A 208 -7.47 -17.66 23.43
N SER A 209 -6.66 -17.19 24.39
CA SER A 209 -6.91 -15.90 25.06
C SER A 209 -6.59 -14.67 24.21
N GLY A 210 -6.00 -14.83 23.02
CA GLY A 210 -5.64 -13.70 22.15
C GLY A 210 -4.31 -13.01 22.50
N ALA A 211 -3.57 -13.51 23.49
CA ALA A 211 -2.28 -12.98 23.95
C ALA A 211 -1.42 -14.10 24.54
N VAL A 212 -0.09 -13.90 24.55
CA VAL A 212 0.85 -14.83 25.20
C VAL A 212 0.65 -14.82 26.70
N GLN A 213 0.54 -16.00 27.31
CA GLN A 213 0.40 -16.16 28.77
C GLN A 213 1.74 -16.57 29.41
N PRO A 214 1.98 -16.25 30.70
CA PRO A 214 3.09 -16.82 31.45
C PRO A 214 2.89 -18.32 31.72
N GLY A 215 3.96 -19.12 31.63
CA GLY A 215 3.94 -20.55 31.95
C GLY A 215 4.30 -21.47 30.78
N PRO A 216 4.39 -22.80 31.00
CA PRO A 216 4.81 -23.78 29.99
C PRO A 216 3.89 -23.82 28.77
N ASP A 217 2.58 -23.66 28.99
CA ASP A 217 1.54 -23.68 27.95
C ASP A 217 1.23 -22.28 27.40
N GLY A 218 2.04 -21.29 27.75
CA GLY A 218 1.80 -19.88 27.49
C GLY A 218 1.77 -19.47 26.02
N LEU A 219 2.36 -20.29 25.14
CA LEU A 219 2.36 -20.11 23.69
C LEU A 219 1.03 -20.54 23.04
N GLY A 220 0.28 -21.41 23.70
CA GLY A 220 -0.90 -22.05 23.13
C GLY A 220 -0.56 -23.18 22.15
N ASN A 221 -1.49 -23.45 21.24
CA ASN A 221 -1.41 -24.60 20.35
C ASN A 221 -0.62 -24.26 19.08
N LYS A 222 0.23 -25.19 18.62
CA LYS A 222 0.86 -25.10 17.30
C LYS A 222 -0.20 -25.25 16.22
N VAL A 223 -0.36 -24.24 15.37
CA VAL A 223 -1.37 -24.21 14.31
C VAL A 223 -0.79 -24.43 12.92
N ALA A 224 0.47 -24.03 12.70
CA ALA A 224 1.13 -24.15 11.40
C ALA A 224 2.65 -24.18 11.56
N ALA A 225 3.34 -24.54 10.48
CA ALA A 225 4.77 -24.39 10.31
C ALA A 225 5.06 -23.80 8.93
N THR A 226 6.02 -22.89 8.86
CA THR A 226 6.37 -22.11 7.66
C THR A 226 7.87 -22.28 7.38
N GLY A 227 8.19 -22.79 6.20
CA GLY A 227 9.57 -22.95 5.71
C GLY A 227 9.96 -21.91 4.65
N PRO A 228 11.09 -22.11 3.96
CA PRO A 228 11.58 -21.21 2.91
C PRO A 228 10.54 -20.94 1.82
N GLY A 229 10.39 -19.66 1.45
CA GLY A 229 9.37 -19.18 0.51
C GLY A 229 8.00 -18.92 1.14
N GLY A 230 7.78 -19.31 2.39
CA GLY A 230 6.60 -18.93 3.15
C GLY A 230 6.70 -17.51 3.73
N SER A 231 5.56 -16.93 4.07
CA SER A 231 5.49 -15.58 4.63
C SER A 231 4.47 -15.47 5.77
N PHE A 232 4.64 -14.49 6.65
CA PHE A 232 3.72 -14.24 7.76
C PHE A 232 3.68 -12.77 8.17
N GLY A 233 2.56 -12.36 8.77
CA GLY A 233 2.39 -10.99 9.28
C GLY A 233 1.95 -9.96 8.24
N GLU A 234 1.42 -10.38 7.09
CA GLU A 234 0.99 -9.50 5.99
C GLU A 234 -0.10 -8.49 6.37
N LEU A 235 -1.02 -8.85 7.27
CA LEU A 235 -2.08 -7.94 7.74
C LEU A 235 -1.51 -6.71 8.46
N ALA A 236 -0.30 -6.82 9.01
CA ALA A 236 0.43 -5.70 9.59
C ALA A 236 0.92 -4.70 8.54
N LEU A 237 0.80 -4.96 7.24
CA LEU A 237 1.03 -3.94 6.22
C LEU A 237 -0.21 -3.06 5.99
N MET A 238 -1.40 -3.60 6.26
CA MET A 238 -2.67 -2.95 5.92
C MET A 238 -3.21 -2.03 7.02
N TYR A 239 -3.27 -2.50 8.25
CA TYR A 239 -3.85 -1.73 9.37
C TYR A 239 -3.18 -2.09 10.68
N ASN A 240 -3.18 -1.16 11.64
CA ASN A 240 -2.55 -1.36 12.94
C ASN A 240 -3.39 -2.34 13.75
N ALA A 241 -3.10 -3.63 13.57
CA ALA A 241 -3.74 -4.74 14.26
C ALA A 241 -2.72 -5.51 15.10
N PRO A 242 -3.14 -5.97 16.29
CA PRO A 242 -2.37 -6.91 17.09
C PRO A 242 -2.01 -8.18 16.31
N ARG A 243 -0.84 -8.75 16.59
CA ARG A 243 -0.44 -10.04 16.04
C ARG A 243 -1.41 -11.12 16.50
N ALA A 244 -1.96 -11.88 15.55
CA ALA A 244 -2.90 -12.97 15.84
C ALA A 244 -2.21 -14.26 16.33
N ALA A 245 -0.89 -14.37 16.15
CA ALA A 245 -0.12 -15.58 16.47
C ALA A 245 1.30 -15.22 16.91
N THR A 246 1.92 -16.13 17.64
CA THR A 246 3.34 -16.11 17.99
C THR A 246 4.10 -16.98 17.00
N VAL A 247 5.25 -16.51 16.51
CA VAL A 247 6.09 -17.27 15.56
C VAL A 247 7.48 -17.44 16.11
N ILE A 248 7.99 -18.66 16.08
CA ILE A 248 9.27 -19.05 16.71
C ILE A 248 10.16 -19.78 15.73
N SER A 249 11.46 -19.48 15.74
CA SER A 249 12.45 -20.24 14.95
C SER A 249 12.65 -21.64 15.53
N THR A 250 12.59 -22.67 14.68
CA THR A 250 12.91 -24.04 15.10
C THR A 250 14.39 -24.36 14.91
N GLU A 251 15.05 -23.66 13.98
CA GLU A 251 16.42 -23.92 13.57
C GLU A 251 17.35 -22.73 13.88
N PRO A 252 18.61 -23.01 14.29
CA PRO A 252 19.62 -21.98 14.43
C PRO A 252 20.09 -21.47 13.06
N LYS A 253 20.58 -20.22 12.99
CA LYS A 253 21.06 -19.57 11.76
C LYS A 253 20.00 -19.49 10.65
N SER A 254 18.78 -19.09 11.03
CA SER A 254 17.68 -18.81 10.09
C SER A 254 17.77 -17.38 9.56
N THR A 255 17.17 -17.12 8.39
CA THR A 255 17.19 -15.78 7.75
C THR A 255 15.77 -15.42 7.31
N LEU A 256 15.35 -14.20 7.65
CA LEU A 256 14.09 -13.61 7.23
C LEU A 256 14.35 -12.34 6.41
N TRP A 257 13.43 -12.03 5.50
CA TRP A 257 13.29 -10.70 4.94
C TRP A 257 12.17 -9.98 5.66
N ALA A 258 12.39 -8.73 6.05
CA ALA A 258 11.41 -7.90 6.76
C ALA A 258 11.05 -6.68 5.92
N LEU A 259 9.76 -6.36 5.84
CA LEU A 259 9.25 -5.13 5.23
C LEU A 259 8.41 -4.38 6.26
N ASP A 260 8.71 -3.11 6.49
CA ASP A 260 7.92 -2.30 7.42
C ASP A 260 6.65 -1.76 6.74
N ARG A 261 5.60 -1.61 7.56
CA ARG A 261 4.30 -1.07 7.16
C ARG A 261 4.40 0.29 6.48
N ILE A 262 5.16 1.22 7.06
CA ILE A 262 5.19 2.61 6.64
C ILE A 262 5.82 2.71 5.25
N THR A 263 6.93 2.04 5.01
CA THR A 263 7.60 1.93 3.73
C THR A 263 6.69 1.30 2.70
N PHE A 264 6.05 0.16 2.99
CA PHE A 264 5.11 -0.45 2.05
C PHE A 264 3.99 0.52 1.65
N ARG A 265 3.32 1.12 2.64
CA ARG A 265 2.24 2.09 2.37
C ARG A 265 2.74 3.32 1.61
N ARG A 266 3.93 3.84 1.92
CA ARG A 266 4.52 4.96 1.20
C ARG A 266 4.83 4.62 -0.25
N ILE A 267 5.39 3.44 -0.54
CA ILE A 267 5.62 3.00 -1.93
C ILE A 267 4.30 2.95 -2.71
N LEU A 268 3.25 2.38 -2.10
CA LEU A 268 1.93 2.31 -2.74
C LEU A 268 1.30 3.69 -2.94
N MET A 269 1.36 4.56 -1.94
CA MET A 269 0.74 5.88 -1.99
C MET A 269 1.49 6.82 -2.93
N ASP A 270 2.82 6.82 -2.89
CA ASP A 270 3.66 7.68 -3.73
C ASP A 270 3.52 7.29 -5.20
N SER A 271 3.53 6.00 -5.53
CA SER A 271 3.32 5.55 -6.91
C SER A 271 1.91 5.87 -7.43
N ALA A 272 0.87 5.67 -6.63
CA ALA A 272 -0.50 6.04 -6.99
C ALA A 272 -0.63 7.56 -7.19
N PHE A 273 -0.02 8.35 -6.30
CA PHE A 273 -0.03 9.81 -6.38
C PHE A 273 0.75 10.34 -7.58
N GLN A 274 1.96 9.81 -7.83
CA GLN A 274 2.77 10.15 -9.00
C GLN A 274 2.05 9.78 -10.30
N ARG A 275 1.43 8.60 -10.35
CA ARG A 275 0.61 8.16 -11.50
C ARG A 275 -0.55 9.12 -11.73
N ARG A 276 -1.29 9.49 -10.69
CA ARG A 276 -2.38 10.46 -10.77
C ARG A 276 -1.90 11.83 -11.25
N ARG A 277 -0.80 12.33 -10.68
CA ARG A 277 -0.22 13.65 -11.05
C ARG A 277 0.26 13.66 -12.51
N MET A 278 0.91 12.59 -12.95
CA MET A 278 1.34 12.42 -14.34
C MET A 278 0.13 12.43 -15.28
N TYR A 279 -0.93 11.69 -14.94
CA TYR A 279 -2.15 11.67 -15.73
C TYR A 279 -2.89 13.00 -15.72
N GLU A 280 -3.02 13.66 -14.57
CA GLU A 280 -3.68 14.97 -14.50
C GLU A 280 -2.94 16.01 -15.37
N ALA A 281 -1.60 16.03 -15.32
CA ALA A 281 -0.79 16.91 -16.17
C ALA A 281 -0.96 16.56 -17.67
N PHE A 282 -0.96 15.27 -18.01
CA PHE A 282 -1.18 14.83 -19.39
C PHE A 282 -2.59 15.17 -19.89
N LEU A 283 -3.63 14.92 -19.09
CA LEU A 283 -5.03 15.20 -19.45
C LEU A 283 -5.31 16.71 -19.56
N GLU A 284 -4.53 17.55 -18.89
CA GLU A 284 -4.57 19.00 -19.06
C GLU A 284 -4.00 19.47 -20.41
N GLU A 285 -3.01 18.75 -20.97
CA GLU A 285 -2.45 19.04 -22.30
C GLU A 285 -3.41 18.63 -23.44
N VAL A 286 -4.33 17.69 -23.19
CA VAL A 286 -5.23 17.14 -24.21
C VAL A 286 -6.32 18.17 -24.57
N PRO A 287 -6.35 18.72 -25.80
CA PRO A 287 -7.30 19.78 -26.17
C PRO A 287 -8.76 19.39 -25.98
N LEU A 288 -9.09 18.13 -26.24
CA LEU A 288 -10.44 17.57 -26.07
C LEU A 288 -10.97 17.68 -24.63
N LEU A 289 -10.08 17.61 -23.64
CA LEU A 289 -10.42 17.58 -22.22
C LEU A 289 -10.22 18.94 -21.53
N SER A 290 -9.82 19.96 -22.29
CA SER A 290 -9.57 21.32 -21.78
C SER A 290 -10.80 21.97 -21.14
N SER A 291 -12.01 21.57 -21.57
CA SER A 291 -13.29 22.06 -21.03
C SER A 291 -13.70 21.43 -19.70
N LEU A 292 -13.07 20.31 -19.30
CA LEU A 292 -13.38 19.60 -18.06
C LEU A 292 -12.74 20.28 -16.86
N LYS A 293 -13.45 20.28 -15.73
CA LYS A 293 -12.92 20.77 -14.45
C LYS A 293 -11.86 19.82 -13.90
N SER A 294 -10.98 20.32 -13.04
CA SER A 294 -9.92 19.52 -12.40
C SER A 294 -10.47 18.23 -11.76
N TYR A 295 -11.54 18.28 -10.96
CA TYR A 295 -12.11 17.07 -10.34
C TYR A 295 -12.66 16.06 -11.36
N GLU A 296 -13.07 16.49 -12.56
CA GLU A 296 -13.57 15.61 -13.63
C GLU A 296 -12.41 14.91 -14.31
N ARG A 297 -11.33 15.66 -14.62
CA ARG A 297 -10.07 15.08 -15.11
C ARG A 297 -9.47 14.10 -14.12
N SER A 298 -9.51 14.39 -12.82
CA SER A 298 -9.05 13.48 -11.78
C SER A 298 -9.83 12.17 -11.74
N LYS A 299 -11.15 12.19 -11.96
CA LYS A 299 -11.96 10.96 -12.05
C LYS A 299 -11.62 10.13 -13.29
N ILE A 300 -11.28 10.79 -14.40
CA ILE A 300 -10.81 10.12 -15.61
C ILE A 300 -9.43 9.49 -15.36
N ALA A 301 -8.50 10.24 -14.75
CA ALA A 301 -7.17 9.73 -14.38
C ALA A 301 -7.24 8.45 -13.55
N ASP A 302 -8.20 8.34 -12.62
CA ASP A 302 -8.42 7.16 -11.79
C ASP A 302 -8.95 5.94 -12.55
N ALA A 303 -9.54 6.14 -13.72
CA ALA A 303 -10.16 5.10 -14.54
C ALA A 303 -9.31 4.69 -15.76
N LEU A 304 -8.13 5.29 -15.95
CA LEU A 304 -7.24 5.02 -17.07
C LEU A 304 -6.25 3.90 -16.76
N ASP A 305 -6.12 2.98 -17.72
CA ASP A 305 -5.09 1.94 -17.70
C ASP A 305 -3.96 2.28 -18.69
N THR A 306 -2.71 2.23 -18.24
CA THR A 306 -1.56 2.29 -19.16
C THR A 306 -1.44 0.98 -19.94
N ILE A 307 -1.34 1.06 -21.27
CA ILE A 307 -0.93 -0.07 -22.12
C ILE A 307 0.25 0.34 -23.00
N LYS A 308 1.25 -0.54 -23.09
CA LYS A 308 2.43 -0.37 -23.94
C LYS A 308 2.32 -1.29 -25.17
N TYR A 309 2.64 -0.73 -26.33
CA TYR A 309 2.63 -1.43 -27.61
C TYR A 309 4.00 -1.26 -28.29
N PRO A 310 4.64 -2.32 -28.78
CA PRO A 310 5.88 -2.21 -29.55
C PRO A 310 5.63 -1.55 -30.91
N ALA A 311 6.67 -1.05 -31.56
CA ALA A 311 6.59 -0.53 -32.92
C ALA A 311 6.00 -1.55 -33.92
N ASN A 312 5.25 -1.07 -34.91
CA ASN A 312 4.58 -1.86 -35.96
C ASN A 312 3.56 -2.88 -35.43
N SER A 313 2.96 -2.63 -34.26
CA SER A 313 1.87 -3.43 -33.73
C SER A 313 0.51 -2.77 -33.99
N THR A 314 -0.52 -3.59 -34.17
CA THR A 314 -1.90 -3.12 -34.36
C THR A 314 -2.60 -3.03 -33.01
N ILE A 315 -3.11 -1.84 -32.68
CA ILE A 315 -3.87 -1.58 -31.45
C ILE A 315 -5.35 -1.88 -31.65
N ILE A 316 -5.88 -1.53 -32.82
CA ILE A 316 -7.28 -1.70 -33.20
C ILE A 316 -7.32 -2.29 -34.60
N HIS A 317 -8.17 -3.29 -34.83
CA HIS A 317 -8.49 -3.76 -36.17
C HIS A 317 -9.81 -3.16 -36.66
N GLU A 318 -9.85 -2.78 -37.93
CA GLU A 318 -11.09 -2.38 -38.61
C GLU A 318 -12.10 -3.55 -38.58
N GLY A 319 -13.36 -3.25 -38.29
CA GLY A 319 -14.45 -4.21 -38.21
C GLY A 319 -14.65 -4.84 -36.83
N ASP A 320 -13.71 -4.70 -35.90
CA ASP A 320 -13.87 -5.20 -34.53
C ASP A 320 -14.96 -4.42 -33.77
N PRO A 321 -15.63 -5.01 -32.76
CA PRO A 321 -16.46 -4.27 -31.84
C PRO A 321 -15.62 -3.30 -31.00
N GLY A 322 -16.11 -2.07 -30.79
CA GLY A 322 -15.41 -1.11 -29.94
C GLY A 322 -15.69 -1.32 -28.45
N ASP A 323 -14.68 -1.61 -27.65
CA ASP A 323 -14.80 -1.86 -26.20
C ASP A 323 -14.12 -0.78 -25.35
N ALA A 324 -13.26 0.02 -25.97
CA ALA A 324 -12.44 1.02 -25.28
C ALA A 324 -12.07 2.23 -26.16
N PHE A 325 -11.72 3.31 -25.48
CA PHE A 325 -11.20 4.56 -25.99
C PHE A 325 -9.72 4.68 -25.60
N TYR A 326 -8.91 5.35 -26.41
CA TYR A 326 -7.48 5.45 -26.21
C TYR A 326 -6.98 6.89 -26.36
N LEU A 327 -6.08 7.30 -25.47
CA LEU A 327 -5.30 8.54 -25.55
C LEU A 327 -3.83 8.19 -25.76
N LEU A 328 -3.17 8.85 -26.71
CA LEU A 328 -1.75 8.60 -27.01
C LEU A 328 -0.86 9.38 -26.04
N GLU A 329 -0.20 8.68 -25.11
CA GLU A 329 0.70 9.29 -24.14
C GLU A 329 2.09 9.53 -24.74
N SER A 330 2.60 8.59 -25.54
CA SER A 330 3.91 8.71 -26.20
C SER A 330 3.99 7.86 -27.45
N GLY A 331 4.88 8.25 -28.36
CA GLY A 331 5.10 7.59 -29.64
C GLY A 331 4.19 8.11 -30.75
N GLU A 332 4.20 7.40 -31.87
CA GLU A 332 3.42 7.74 -33.06
C GLU A 332 2.60 6.53 -33.53
N ALA A 333 1.36 6.78 -33.96
CA ALA A 333 0.49 5.78 -34.56
C ALA A 333 -0.19 6.34 -35.82
N GLU A 334 -0.70 5.47 -36.67
CA GLU A 334 -1.47 5.86 -37.86
C GLU A 334 -2.72 5.01 -38.02
N ALA A 335 -3.79 5.64 -38.50
CA ALA A 335 -5.01 4.96 -38.93
C ALA A 335 -4.89 4.57 -40.40
N THR A 336 -5.26 3.33 -40.71
CA THR A 336 -5.39 2.81 -42.08
C THR A 336 -6.79 2.24 -42.26
N LYS A 337 -7.36 2.41 -43.45
CA LYS A 337 -8.70 1.91 -43.78
C LYS A 337 -8.63 1.05 -45.03
N SER A 338 -9.33 -0.07 -45.02
CA SER A 338 -9.43 -0.96 -46.18
C SER A 338 -9.98 -0.21 -47.40
N GLY A 339 -9.32 -0.37 -48.54
CA GLY A 339 -9.68 0.31 -49.79
C GLY A 339 -9.19 1.76 -49.93
N VAL A 340 -8.51 2.33 -48.92
CA VAL A 340 -7.84 3.64 -49.02
C VAL A 340 -6.32 3.43 -49.06
N SER A 341 -5.67 4.02 -50.06
CA SER A 341 -4.21 3.95 -50.17
C SER A 341 -3.55 4.95 -49.22
N GLY A 342 -2.76 4.45 -48.27
CA GLY A 342 -2.03 5.26 -47.29
C GLY A 342 -2.81 5.51 -45.99
N PRO A 343 -2.18 6.17 -45.01
CA PRO A 343 -2.80 6.44 -43.72
C PRO A 343 -3.85 7.54 -43.83
N VAL A 344 -5.03 7.31 -43.25
CA VAL A 344 -6.14 8.28 -43.20
C VAL A 344 -5.93 9.34 -42.13
N LYS A 345 -5.19 9.01 -41.06
CA LYS A 345 -4.83 9.94 -40.00
C LYS A 345 -3.52 9.50 -39.34
N ARG A 346 -2.72 10.47 -38.89
CA ARG A 346 -1.54 10.23 -38.05
C ARG A 346 -1.80 10.79 -36.67
N TYR A 347 -1.34 10.08 -35.65
CA TYR A 347 -1.55 10.40 -34.25
C TYR A 347 -0.21 10.64 -33.57
N ARG A 348 -0.18 11.68 -32.74
CA ARG A 348 0.93 12.10 -31.89
C ARG A 348 0.45 12.21 -30.45
N ARG A 349 1.39 12.46 -29.54
CA ARG A 349 1.09 12.66 -28.12
C ARG A 349 -0.05 13.69 -27.95
N GLY A 350 -1.03 13.33 -27.13
CA GLY A 350 -2.22 14.15 -26.84
C GLY A 350 -3.40 13.88 -27.78
N ASP A 351 -3.18 13.20 -28.90
CA ASP A 351 -4.27 12.73 -29.76
C ASP A 351 -4.99 11.53 -29.16
N TYR A 352 -6.20 11.27 -29.67
CA TYR A 352 -7.05 10.17 -29.25
C TYR A 352 -7.61 9.40 -30.44
N PHE A 353 -8.08 8.19 -30.17
CA PHE A 353 -8.77 7.35 -31.15
C PHE A 353 -9.67 6.29 -30.49
N GLY A 354 -10.56 5.72 -31.29
CA GLY A 354 -11.46 4.65 -30.85
C GLY A 354 -12.79 5.14 -30.24
N GLU A 355 -13.02 6.44 -30.23
CA GLU A 355 -14.25 7.09 -29.77
C GLU A 355 -15.48 6.72 -30.62
N LEU A 356 -15.34 6.62 -31.95
CA LEU A 356 -16.47 6.46 -32.87
C LEU A 356 -17.29 5.20 -32.58
N ALA A 357 -16.62 4.09 -32.29
CA ALA A 357 -17.29 2.83 -32.00
C ALA A 357 -18.04 2.85 -30.65
N LEU A 358 -17.69 3.76 -29.74
CA LEU A 358 -18.37 3.94 -28.46
C LEU A 358 -19.54 4.93 -28.54
N LEU A 359 -19.42 5.94 -29.41
CA LEU A 359 -20.42 6.99 -29.63
C LEU A 359 -21.60 6.54 -30.50
N ASP A 360 -21.31 5.76 -31.54
CA ASP A 360 -22.30 5.35 -32.55
C ASP A 360 -22.75 3.89 -32.43
N ASP A 361 -22.11 3.14 -31.54
CA ASP A 361 -22.28 1.68 -31.38
C ASP A 361 -22.08 0.90 -32.70
N LYS A 362 -21.21 1.42 -33.56
CA LYS A 362 -20.77 0.79 -34.81
C LYS A 362 -19.42 0.07 -34.60
N PRO A 363 -19.08 -0.91 -35.45
CA PRO A 363 -17.73 -1.49 -35.47
C PRO A 363 -16.63 -0.44 -35.71
N ARG A 364 -15.39 -0.78 -35.38
CA ARG A 364 -14.21 0.05 -35.63
C ARG A 364 -14.09 0.37 -37.12
N GLN A 365 -13.95 1.66 -37.46
CA GLN A 365 -13.99 2.15 -38.84
C GLN A 365 -12.63 2.15 -39.56
N ALA A 366 -11.55 1.95 -38.81
CA ALA A 366 -10.17 1.93 -39.31
C ALA A 366 -9.31 1.08 -38.36
N SER A 367 -8.22 0.56 -38.89
CA SER A 367 -7.18 -0.10 -38.10
C SER A 367 -6.17 0.94 -37.60
N ILE A 368 -5.70 0.80 -36.37
CA ILE A 368 -4.68 1.68 -35.78
C ILE A 368 -3.39 0.90 -35.60
N THR A 369 -2.31 1.35 -36.23
CA THR A 369 -0.99 0.69 -36.15
C THR A 369 0.06 1.64 -35.61
N THR A 370 0.94 1.15 -34.73
CA THR A 370 2.04 1.93 -34.16
C THR A 370 3.19 2.07 -35.15
N LYS A 371 3.88 3.23 -35.15
CA LYS A 371 5.10 3.47 -35.94
C LYS A 371 6.36 3.38 -35.08
N THR A 372 6.23 3.75 -33.82
CA THR A 372 7.27 3.62 -32.79
C THR A 372 6.75 2.78 -31.65
N ASP A 373 7.56 2.54 -30.64
CA ASP A 373 7.04 2.08 -29.35
C ASP A 373 6.07 3.15 -28.83
N VAL A 374 4.89 2.70 -28.43
CA VAL A 374 3.75 3.55 -28.10
C VAL A 374 3.24 3.21 -26.71
N LYS A 375 2.88 4.25 -25.96
CA LYS A 375 2.17 4.14 -24.70
C LYS A 375 0.82 4.83 -24.85
N VAL A 376 -0.25 4.13 -24.48
CA VAL A 376 -1.62 4.66 -24.52
C VAL A 376 -2.28 4.56 -23.16
N ALA A 377 -3.12 5.54 -22.84
CA ALA A 377 -4.07 5.46 -21.75
C ALA A 377 -5.39 4.90 -22.29
N ARG A 378 -5.80 3.72 -21.83
CA ARG A 378 -7.04 3.05 -22.23
C ARG A 378 -8.15 3.38 -21.23
N LEU A 379 -9.32 3.75 -21.73
CA LEU A 379 -10.55 3.91 -20.97
C LEU A 379 -11.60 2.93 -21.49
N GLY A 380 -12.11 2.04 -20.63
CA GLY A 380 -13.16 1.10 -21.03
C GLY A 380 -14.49 1.80 -21.37
N ARG A 381 -15.34 1.13 -22.16
CA ARG A 381 -16.66 1.63 -22.61
C ARG A 381 -17.52 2.22 -21.49
N ASP A 382 -17.62 1.55 -20.34
CA ASP A 382 -18.43 2.02 -19.22
C ASP A 382 -17.83 3.30 -18.59
N GLY A 383 -16.50 3.34 -18.47
CA GLY A 383 -15.78 4.53 -18.03
C GLY A 383 -15.97 5.70 -18.99
N PHE A 384 -15.89 5.44 -20.30
CA PHE A 384 -16.11 6.44 -21.35
C PHE A 384 -17.50 7.07 -21.24
N LYS A 385 -18.57 6.26 -21.25
CA LYS A 385 -19.96 6.75 -21.18
C LYS A 385 -20.25 7.52 -19.90
N ARG A 386 -19.67 7.08 -18.77
CA ARG A 386 -19.91 7.70 -17.46
C ARG A 386 -19.11 8.98 -17.24
N LEU A 387 -17.87 9.04 -17.73
CA LEU A 387 -16.91 10.10 -17.38
C LEU A 387 -16.71 11.13 -18.48
N LEU A 388 -16.89 10.75 -19.76
CA LEU A 388 -16.66 11.63 -20.91
C LEU A 388 -17.96 12.16 -21.54
N GLY A 389 -19.13 11.84 -20.97
CA GLY A 389 -20.43 12.42 -21.34
C GLY A 389 -20.40 13.94 -21.64
N PRO A 390 -19.75 14.79 -20.82
CA PRO A 390 -19.69 16.23 -21.08
C PRO A 390 -18.97 16.63 -22.38
N VAL A 391 -18.04 15.81 -22.88
CA VAL A 391 -17.22 16.10 -24.07
C VAL A 391 -17.62 15.28 -25.30
N GLU A 392 -18.63 14.41 -25.19
CA GLU A 392 -19.13 13.61 -26.33
C GLU A 392 -19.52 14.48 -27.53
N GLY A 393 -20.10 15.65 -27.30
CA GLY A 393 -20.45 16.59 -28.35
C GLY A 393 -19.25 17.12 -29.15
N MET A 394 -18.10 17.31 -28.49
CA MET A 394 -16.87 17.75 -29.16
C MET A 394 -16.25 16.63 -30.00
N MET A 395 -16.34 15.39 -29.52
CA MET A 395 -15.85 14.21 -30.26
C MET A 395 -16.66 13.97 -31.53
N ARG A 396 -17.98 14.16 -31.47
CA ARG A 396 -18.86 14.07 -32.64
C ARG A 396 -18.64 15.20 -33.64
N GLY A 397 -18.18 16.37 -33.20
CA GLY A 397 -17.87 17.50 -34.08
C GLY A 397 -16.64 17.27 -34.99
N ALA A 398 -15.64 16.54 -34.50
CA ALA A 398 -14.44 16.18 -35.27
C ALA A 398 -14.73 15.22 -36.45
N GLU A 399 -15.91 14.60 -36.47
CA GLU A 399 -16.45 13.75 -37.53
C GLU A 399 -16.55 14.49 -38.88
N TYR A 400 -16.82 15.80 -38.88
CA TYR A 400 -17.14 16.56 -40.09
C TYR A 400 -15.94 17.11 -40.86
N GLU A 401 -14.74 17.18 -40.25
CA GLU A 401 -13.57 17.71 -40.95
C GLU A 401 -12.91 16.67 -41.88
N LEU A 402 -13.10 15.37 -41.59
CA LEU A 402 -12.50 14.29 -42.41
C LEU A 402 -13.28 14.01 -43.70
N ASP A 403 -14.57 14.34 -43.75
CA ASP A 403 -15.43 14.14 -44.94
C ASP A 403 -15.55 15.40 -45.83
N GLY A 404 -14.90 16.52 -45.45
CA GLY A 404 -15.09 17.85 -46.06
C GLY A 404 -14.35 18.13 -47.38
N GLU A 405 -13.39 17.31 -47.82
CA GLU A 405 -12.67 17.53 -49.10
C GLU A 405 -13.19 16.62 -50.23
N LYS A 406 -14.40 16.88 -50.75
CA LYS A 406 -14.78 16.49 -52.12
C LYS A 406 -15.57 17.58 -52.88
N SER A 407 -14.79 18.36 -53.63
CA SER A 407 -15.04 19.03 -54.93
C SER A 407 -16.05 20.18 -55.08
N PRO A 408 -15.71 21.18 -55.95
CA PRO A 408 -16.45 22.42 -56.10
C PRO A 408 -17.71 22.21 -56.95
N VAL A 409 -18.86 22.68 -56.46
CA VAL A 409 -20.08 22.74 -57.26
C VAL A 409 -19.89 23.82 -58.33
N SER A 410 -19.63 23.37 -59.56
CA SER A 410 -19.77 24.18 -60.77
C SER A 410 -21.24 24.59 -60.94
N LYS A 411 -21.51 25.90 -60.91
CA LYS A 411 -22.81 26.44 -61.33
C LYS A 411 -23.02 26.24 -62.84
N PRO A 412 -24.17 25.75 -63.31
CA PRO A 412 -24.55 25.91 -64.70
C PRO A 412 -25.10 27.33 -64.95
N MET A 413 -24.90 27.81 -66.18
CA MET A 413 -25.24 29.13 -66.72
C MET A 413 -26.72 29.49 -66.64
#